data_AF-A0A2N2VYY5-F1
#
_entry.id   AF-A0A2N2VYY5-F1
#
_cell.length_a   1.000
_cell.length_b   1.000
_cell.length_c   1.000
_cell.angle_alpha   90.00
_cell.angle_beta   90.00
_cell.angle_gamma   90.00
#
_symmetry.space_group_name_H-M   'P 1'
#
loop_
_entity.id
_entity.type
_entity.pdbx_description
1 polymer ?
#
loop_
_entity_poly.entity_id
_entity_poly.type
_entity_poly.pdbx_seq_one_letter_code
_entity_poly.pdbx_strand_id
1 'polypeptide(L)' 'MKDLNKNDRLELPQNFICGLKGLARFLGVCHNTALRIKKENRVSYFQIGRKIYFDPDQVLKEMSRSNENIKSK' A
#
# COMPACT_ATOMS: atom_id res chain seq x y z
N MET A 1 -2.43 34.90 -0.08
CA MET A 1 -3.85 34.50 -0.01
C MET A 1 -3.98 33.08 -0.54
N LYS A 2 -4.45 32.18 0.33
CA LYS A 2 -4.94 30.81 0.10
C LYS A 2 -3.92 29.76 -0.36
N ASP A 3 -3.15 29.32 0.62
CA ASP A 3 -2.73 27.94 0.79
C ASP A 3 -3.95 27.01 0.63
N LEU A 4 -4.03 26.29 -0.48
CA LEU A 4 -4.88 25.12 -0.61
C LEU A 4 -3.99 23.92 -0.94
N ASN A 5 -3.48 23.29 0.12
CA ASN A 5 -2.97 21.93 0.08
C ASN A 5 -4.13 21.00 -0.32
N LYS A 6 -4.18 20.60 -1.60
CA LYS A 6 -5.30 19.87 -2.20
C LYS A 6 -5.41 18.39 -1.81
N ASN A 7 -4.82 17.93 -0.70
CA ASN A 7 -4.95 16.54 -0.27
C ASN A 7 -5.23 16.35 1.23
N ASP A 8 -5.90 17.31 1.87
CA ASP A 8 -6.64 17.02 3.10
C ASP A 8 -7.91 16.23 2.74
N ARG A 9 -7.74 14.95 2.40
CA ARG A 9 -8.84 13.98 2.31
C ARG A 9 -8.99 13.29 3.66
N LEU A 10 -9.51 14.04 4.62
CA LEU A 10 -10.06 13.48 5.85
C LEU A 10 -11.45 12.88 5.56
N GLU A 11 -11.51 11.68 4.98
CA GLU A 11 -12.68 10.79 5.03
C GLU A 11 -12.22 9.32 5.04
N LEU A 12 -12.21 8.67 6.21
CA LEU A 12 -12.02 7.22 6.37
C LEU A 12 -13.40 6.53 6.28
N PRO A 13 -13.52 5.38 5.59
CA PRO A 13 -13.20 4.12 6.28
C PRO A 13 -12.36 3.17 5.44
N GLN A 14 -11.76 2.22 6.16
CA GLN A 14 -10.89 1.11 5.79
C GLN A 14 -11.41 0.28 4.59
N ASN A 15 -11.35 0.83 3.37
CA ASN A 15 -11.53 0.06 2.16
C ASN A 15 -10.26 -0.77 1.94
N PHE A 16 -10.25 -1.96 2.55
CA PHE A 16 -9.20 -2.93 2.32
C PHE A 16 -9.02 -3.13 0.82
N ILE A 17 -7.76 -3.08 0.41
CA ILE A 17 -7.39 -3.30 -0.97
C ILE A 17 -7.60 -4.79 -1.26
N CYS A 18 -8.53 -5.09 -2.16
CA CYS A 18 -8.87 -6.47 -2.49
C CYS A 18 -7.99 -7.00 -3.64
N GLY A 19 -7.21 -8.02 -3.34
CA GLY A 19 -6.39 -8.77 -4.27
C GLY A 19 -5.21 -7.99 -4.86
N LEU A 20 -4.41 -8.69 -5.65
CA LEU A 20 -3.21 -8.12 -6.29
C LEU A 20 -3.54 -7.02 -7.31
N LYS A 21 -4.70 -7.10 -7.97
CA LYS A 21 -5.15 -6.06 -8.90
C LYS A 21 -5.51 -4.77 -8.18
N GLY A 22 -6.12 -4.86 -6.99
CA GLY A 22 -6.34 -3.73 -6.11
C GLY A 22 -5.00 -3.11 -5.67
N LEU A 23 -4.06 -3.95 -5.24
CA LEU A 23 -2.73 -3.51 -4.77
C LEU A 23 -1.96 -2.78 -5.89
N ALA A 24 -1.97 -3.33 -7.09
CA ALA A 24 -1.37 -2.72 -8.27
C ALA A 24 -1.95 -1.33 -8.56
N ARG A 25 -3.28 -1.19 -8.52
CA ARG A 25 -3.97 0.08 -8.76
C ARG A 25 -3.69 1.10 -7.64
N PHE A 26 -3.65 0.64 -6.39
CA PHE A 26 -3.38 1.49 -5.23
C PHE A 26 -1.96 2.06 -5.26
N LEU A 27 -0.96 1.23 -5.58
CA LEU A 27 0.43 1.63 -5.66
C LEU A 27 0.83 2.27 -7.01
N GLY A 28 -0.05 2.25 -8.01
CA GLY A 28 0.26 2.74 -9.36
C GLY A 28 1.29 1.90 -10.11
N VAL A 29 1.37 0.59 -9.83
CA VAL A 29 2.37 -0.32 -10.41
C VAL A 29 1.74 -1.41 -11.28
N CYS A 30 2.56 -2.08 -12.07
CA CYS A 30 2.12 -3.25 -12.84
C CYS A 30 1.74 -4.43 -11.94
N HIS A 31 0.87 -5.31 -12.43
CA HIS A 31 0.43 -6.50 -11.69
C HIS A 31 1.60 -7.40 -11.25
N ASN A 32 2.59 -7.59 -12.13
CA ASN A 32 3.79 -8.37 -11.81
C ASN A 32 4.61 -7.74 -10.67
N THR A 33 4.67 -6.41 -10.62
CA THR A 33 5.33 -5.68 -9.52
C THR A 33 4.57 -5.86 -8.21
N ALA A 34 3.24 -5.74 -8.22
CA ALA A 34 2.42 -6.03 -7.04
C ALA A 34 2.56 -7.48 -6.55
N LEU A 35 2.65 -8.44 -7.47
CA LEU A 35 2.92 -9.85 -7.14
C LEU A 35 4.31 -10.02 -6.50
N ARG A 36 5.34 -9.37 -7.04
CA ARG A 36 6.70 -9.38 -6.46
C ARG A 36 6.71 -8.79 -5.05
N ILE A 37 6.09 -7.63 -4.86
CA ILE A 37 5.95 -6.96 -3.55
C ILE A 37 5.35 -7.92 -2.51
N LYS A 38 4.27 -8.63 -2.88
CA LYS A 38 3.66 -9.64 -2.01
C LYS A 38 4.62 -10.82 -1.75
N LYS A 39 5.25 -11.37 -2.79
CA LYS A 39 6.17 -12.53 -2.67
C LYS A 39 7.41 -12.22 -1.83
N GLU A 40 7.91 -10.99 -1.92
CA GLU A 40 9.04 -10.50 -1.15
C GLU A 40 8.64 -10.12 0.30
N ASN A 41 7.38 -10.36 0.71
CA ASN A 41 6.82 -9.99 2.02
C ASN A 41 7.05 -8.51 2.39
N ARG A 42 7.04 -7.62 1.38
CA ARG A 42 7.21 -6.17 1.60
C ARG A 42 5.94 -5.48 2.09
N VAL A 43 4.80 -6.19 2.08
CA VAL A 43 3.52 -5.68 2.56
C VAL A 43 2.78 -6.75 3.36
N SER A 44 2.15 -6.33 4.44
CA SER A 44 1.27 -7.13 5.25
C SER A 44 -0.07 -7.34 4.55
N TYR A 45 -0.59 -8.56 4.63
CA TYR A 45 -1.88 -8.93 4.06
C TYR A 45 -2.55 -9.96 4.93
N PHE A 46 -3.87 -10.02 4.83
CA PHE A 46 -4.67 -11.08 5.43
C PHE A 46 -5.56 -11.73 4.37
N GLN A 47 -5.88 -12.99 4.58
CA GLN A 47 -6.67 -13.79 3.65
C GLN A 47 -7.98 -14.19 4.31
N ILE A 48 -9.10 -13.91 3.64
CA ILE A 48 -10.43 -14.37 4.05
C ILE A 48 -10.96 -15.25 2.92
N GLY A 49 -11.01 -16.56 3.19
CA GLY A 49 -11.34 -17.57 2.18
C GLY A 49 -10.33 -17.56 1.02
N ARG A 50 -10.81 -17.27 -0.19
CA ARG A 50 -9.97 -17.18 -1.41
C ARG A 50 -9.50 -15.76 -1.74
N LYS A 51 -9.94 -14.76 -0.98
CA LYS A 51 -9.64 -13.35 -1.23
C LYS A 51 -8.53 -12.86 -0.32
N ILE A 52 -7.63 -12.06 -0.87
CA ILE A 52 -6.54 -11.40 -0.16
C ILE A 52 -6.90 -9.94 0.03
N TYR A 53 -6.63 -9.42 1.21
CA TYR A 53 -6.92 -8.05 1.60
C TYR A 53 -5.64 -7.40 2.13
N PHE A 54 -5.44 -6.14 1.76
CA PHE A 54 -4.33 -5.32 2.27
C PHE A 54 -4.90 -4.09 2.94
N ASP A 55 -4.35 -3.74 4.10
CA ASP A 55 -4.66 -2.48 4.77
C ASP A 55 -3.87 -1.34 4.08
N PRO A 56 -4.54 -0.30 3.56
CA PRO A 56 -3.89 0.75 2.79
C PRO A 56 -2.87 1.54 3.61
N ASP A 57 -3.14 1.81 4.88
CA ASP A 57 -2.23 2.53 5.79
C ASP A 57 -0.99 1.69 6.11
N GLN A 58 -1.16 0.39 6.36
CA GLN A 58 -0.02 -0.51 6.55
C GLN A 58 0.85 -0.59 5.30
N VAL A 59 0.23 -0.77 4.13
CA VAL A 59 0.96 -0.85 2.85
C VAL A 59 1.81 0.40 2.63
N LEU A 60 1.26 1.60 2.85
CA LEU A 60 2.00 2.86 2.71
C LEU A 60 3.15 2.96 3.73
N LYS A 61 2.91 2.55 4.97
CA LYS A 61 3.91 2.55 6.03
C LYS A 61 5.08 1.60 5.75
N GLU A 62 4.79 0.40 5.26
CA GLU A 62 5.80 -0.62 4.92
C GLU A 62 6.61 -0.25 3.68
N MET A 63 5.95 0.35 2.69
CA MET A 63 6.62 0.91 1.52
C MET A 63 7.55 2.06 1.87
N SER A 64 7.15 2.91 2.82
CA SER A 64 7.97 4.04 3.28
C SER A 64 9.19 3.56 4.09
N ARG A 65 9.01 2.58 4.97
CA ARG A 65 10.09 2.00 5.80
C ARG A 65 11.18 1.30 5.00
N SER A 66 10.83 0.72 3.85
CA SER A 66 11.80 0.04 2.98
C SER A 66 12.91 0.97 2.45
N ASN A 67 12.74 2.30 2.56
CA ASN A 67 13.69 3.29 2.05
C ASN A 67 14.68 3.81 3.11
N GLU A 68 14.42 3.60 4.41
CA GLU A 68 15.25 4.17 5.50
C GLU A 68 16.45 3.29 5.88
N ASN A 69 16.50 2.03 5.44
CA ASN A 69 17.59 1.11 5.78
C ASN A 69 18.89 1.35 4.97
N ILE A 70 18.96 2.44 4.19
CA ILE A 70 20.15 2.79 3.38
C ILE A 70 21.02 3.86 4.08
N LYS A 71 20.54 4.50 5.17
CA LYS A 71 21.27 5.59 5.85
C LYS A 71 22.05 5.21 7.11
N SER A 72 22.04 3.96 7.54
CA SER A 72 22.88 3.50 8.65
C SER A 72 23.98 2.58 8.13
N LYS A 73 25.00 3.19 7.51
CA LYS A 73 26.28 2.54 7.20
C LYS A 73 27.41 3.36 7.80
#